data_AF-A0A165C388-F1
#
_entry.id   AF-A0A165C388-F1
#
_cell.length_a   1.000
_cell.length_b   1.000
_cell.length_c   1.000
_cell.angle_alpha   90.00
_cell.angle_beta   90.00
_cell.angle_gamma   90.00
#
_symmetry.space_group_name_H-M   'P 1'
#
loop_
_entity.id
_entity.type
_entity.pdbx_description
1 polymer ?
#
loop_
_entity_poly.entity_id
_entity_poly.type
_entity_poly.pdbx_seq_one_letter_code
_entity_poly.pdbx_strand_id
1 'polypeptide(L)'
;MSALDDTMAIEIASLPVPATADASKLAGFGIEVKGINPSELTPEPLKRIEQLPYNHDVLLFRDAFDPTSESYGRGNNKTEKTKKSILHPDLKTIPRQPQVQLIRYGTVYNHEGLLEAMLKHPSHTTFHKMQVTTLYGIKVPNGDQQICRYDEGTGDELEVPLGTTVFVSSKVMFDLLPPELKSLAVRSKVKYVHPYVLIAPTHAISAGLSIEMEGLELPLDQLPPWEESRRRTLPLFWRNPVTGSLHFEAHPCGAAELLVDPLSEGTNHEGVLYPDGVHITDLGTRPAIAPSLVYPHDWNEHDLVVFHNRRILHSVVGAFKPHQVRAFHQCNLAASDDPAGPTPEDVKKYA
;
A
#
# COMPACT_ATOMS: atom_id res chain seq x y z
N MET A 1 -41.00 -30.14 -5.06
CA MET A 1 -40.98 -28.83 -4.36
C MET A 1 -39.52 -28.52 -4.08
N SER A 2 -38.90 -27.69 -4.92
CA SER A 2 -37.54 -27.19 -4.74
C SER A 2 -37.59 -25.77 -4.20
N ALA A 3 -36.83 -25.50 -3.15
CA ALA A 3 -36.48 -24.20 -2.55
C ALA A 3 -36.08 -24.53 -1.09
N LEU A 4 -34.92 -24.23 -0.53
CA LEU A 4 -33.88 -23.26 -0.85
C LEU A 4 -32.52 -23.88 -0.51
N ASP A 5 -31.59 -23.82 -1.45
CA ASP A 5 -30.15 -23.85 -1.17
C ASP A 5 -29.65 -22.44 -1.49
N ASP A 6 -30.09 -21.48 -0.67
CA ASP A 6 -29.70 -20.08 -0.78
C ASP A 6 -28.34 -19.93 -0.11
N THR A 7 -27.31 -20.43 -0.80
CA THR A 7 -25.94 -20.01 -0.53
C THR A 7 -25.92 -18.50 -0.69
N MET A 8 -25.73 -17.76 0.41
CA MET A 8 -25.63 -16.29 0.42
C MET A 8 -24.54 -15.85 -0.57
N ALA A 9 -24.93 -15.63 -1.82
CA ALA A 9 -24.03 -15.32 -2.91
C ALA A 9 -23.55 -13.89 -2.69
N ILE A 10 -22.30 -13.74 -2.26
CA ILE A 10 -21.65 -12.43 -2.20
C ILE A 10 -21.71 -11.81 -3.60
N GLU A 11 -22.43 -10.71 -3.71
CA GLU A 11 -22.51 -9.94 -4.93
C GLU A 11 -21.24 -9.12 -5.07
N ILE A 12 -20.59 -9.20 -6.23
CA ILE A 12 -19.39 -8.45 -6.54
C ILE A 12 -19.57 -7.70 -7.85
N ALA A 13 -19.06 -6.48 -7.92
CA ALA A 13 -19.02 -5.67 -9.13
C ALA A 13 -17.62 -5.08 -9.30
N SER A 14 -17.10 -5.01 -10.53
CA SER A 14 -15.83 -4.31 -10.78
C SER A 14 -15.94 -2.84 -10.41
N LEU A 15 -14.87 -2.28 -9.82
CA LEU A 15 -14.83 -0.84 -9.62
C LEU A 15 -14.78 -0.10 -10.96
N PRO A 16 -15.45 1.05 -11.08
CA PRO A 16 -15.39 1.85 -12.29
C PRO A 16 -13.96 2.39 -12.46
N VAL A 17 -13.33 2.10 -13.60
CA VAL A 17 -12.02 2.65 -13.92
C VAL A 17 -12.19 4.12 -14.34
N PRO A 18 -11.49 5.08 -13.69
CA PRO A 18 -11.56 6.49 -14.06
C PRO A 18 -11.10 6.73 -15.51
N ALA A 19 -11.63 7.77 -16.15
CA ALA A 19 -11.28 8.11 -17.55
C ALA A 19 -9.79 8.44 -17.73
N THR A 20 -9.11 8.82 -16.65
CA THR A 20 -7.67 9.08 -16.61
C THR A 20 -6.81 7.81 -16.64
N ALA A 21 -7.41 6.63 -16.42
CA ALA A 21 -6.68 5.37 -16.29
C ALA A 21 -6.96 4.42 -17.47
N ASP A 22 -5.98 3.58 -17.81
CA ASP A 22 -6.08 2.57 -18.86
C ASP A 22 -6.86 1.36 -18.35
N ALA A 23 -8.14 1.28 -18.72
CA ALA A 23 -9.04 0.19 -18.35
C ALA A 23 -8.55 -1.20 -18.78
N SER A 24 -7.76 -1.29 -19.87
CA SER A 24 -7.21 -2.58 -20.32
C SER A 24 -6.12 -3.08 -19.39
N LYS A 25 -5.33 -2.17 -18.81
CA LYS A 25 -4.23 -2.50 -17.89
C LYS A 25 -4.72 -2.73 -16.47
N LEU A 26 -5.79 -2.04 -16.07
CA LEU A 26 -6.45 -2.20 -14.77
C LEU A 26 -7.60 -3.21 -14.81
N ALA A 27 -7.68 -4.05 -15.84
CA ALA A 27 -8.68 -5.10 -15.92
C ALA A 27 -8.56 -6.05 -14.70
N GLY A 28 -9.63 -6.15 -13.92
CA GLY A 28 -9.68 -6.96 -12.71
C GLY A 28 -9.14 -6.29 -11.45
N PHE A 29 -8.63 -5.06 -11.55
CA PHE A 29 -8.29 -4.23 -10.40
C PHE A 29 -9.55 -3.69 -9.73
N GLY A 30 -9.69 -3.95 -8.44
CA GLY A 30 -10.74 -3.40 -7.61
C GLY A 30 -12.11 -4.06 -7.81
N ILE A 31 -12.76 -4.42 -6.71
CA ILE A 31 -14.18 -4.80 -6.74
C ILE A 31 -14.96 -4.12 -5.60
N GLU A 32 -16.21 -3.81 -5.86
CA GLU A 32 -17.21 -3.51 -4.86
C GLU A 32 -17.86 -4.82 -4.40
N VAL A 33 -17.98 -5.00 -3.08
CA VAL A 33 -18.64 -6.14 -2.46
C VAL A 33 -19.98 -5.67 -1.87
N LYS A 34 -21.08 -6.26 -2.34
CA LYS A 34 -22.45 -5.82 -2.05
C LYS A 34 -23.24 -6.90 -1.32
N GLY A 35 -24.36 -6.47 -0.72
CA GLY A 35 -25.36 -7.36 -0.13
C GLY A 35 -24.89 -8.08 1.14
N ILE A 36 -23.84 -7.57 1.79
CA ILE A 36 -23.29 -8.14 3.01
C ILE A 36 -23.13 -7.08 4.09
N ASN A 37 -23.41 -7.48 5.33
CA ASN A 37 -23.04 -6.74 6.52
C ASN A 37 -21.77 -7.39 7.11
N PRO A 38 -20.59 -6.75 7.02
CA PRO A 38 -19.36 -7.16 7.68
C PRO A 38 -19.50 -7.61 9.13
N SER A 39 -20.44 -7.02 9.88
CA SER A 39 -20.70 -7.35 11.30
C SER A 39 -21.46 -8.66 11.51
N GLU A 40 -22.08 -9.22 10.46
CA GLU A 40 -22.94 -10.40 10.52
C GLU A 40 -22.43 -11.55 9.63
N LEU A 41 -21.16 -11.50 9.21
CA LEU A 41 -20.58 -12.49 8.32
C LEU A 41 -20.49 -13.88 8.99
N THR A 42 -21.06 -14.88 8.32
CA THR A 42 -20.79 -16.29 8.65
C THR A 42 -19.39 -16.70 8.14
N PRO A 43 -18.79 -17.80 8.65
CA PRO A 43 -17.42 -18.18 8.31
C PRO A 43 -17.15 -18.42 6.81
N GLU A 44 -18.15 -18.86 6.06
CA GLU A 44 -18.00 -19.19 4.63
C GLU A 44 -17.91 -17.94 3.74
N PRO A 45 -18.85 -16.97 3.79
CA PRO A 45 -18.70 -15.65 3.17
C PRO A 45 -17.41 -14.95 3.58
N LEU A 46 -17.04 -15.00 4.87
CA LEU A 46 -15.79 -14.41 5.34
C LEU A 46 -14.58 -14.99 4.62
N LYS A 47 -14.49 -16.33 4.54
CA LYS A 47 -13.40 -17.00 3.82
C LYS A 47 -13.36 -16.61 2.35
N ARG A 48 -14.51 -16.44 1.70
CA ARG A 48 -14.57 -15.96 0.31
C ARG A 48 -14.04 -14.52 0.21
N ILE A 49 -14.47 -13.61 1.08
CA ILE A 49 -14.00 -12.22 1.13
C ILE A 49 -12.48 -12.16 1.37
N GLU A 50 -11.94 -12.99 2.26
CA GLU A 50 -10.49 -13.06 2.52
C GLU A 50 -9.66 -13.41 1.27
N GLN A 51 -10.23 -14.14 0.31
CA GLN A 51 -9.55 -14.52 -0.94
C GLN A 51 -9.63 -13.44 -2.02
N LEU A 52 -10.60 -12.53 -1.97
CA LEU A 52 -10.81 -11.52 -3.01
C LEU A 52 -9.63 -10.54 -3.18
N PRO A 53 -9.00 -10.02 -2.11
CA PRO A 53 -7.85 -9.11 -2.24
C PRO A 53 -6.63 -9.76 -2.86
N TYR A 54 -6.56 -11.10 -2.98
CA TYR A 54 -5.49 -11.81 -3.70
C TYR A 54 -5.71 -11.85 -5.21
N ASN A 55 -6.91 -11.53 -5.69
CA ASN A 55 -7.23 -11.49 -7.11
C ASN A 55 -7.51 -10.05 -7.59
N HIS A 56 -8.03 -9.20 -6.71
CA HIS A 56 -8.55 -7.88 -7.09
C HIS A 56 -7.85 -6.70 -6.44
N ASP A 57 -6.85 -6.92 -5.58
CA ASP A 57 -6.04 -5.91 -4.89
C ASP A 57 -6.82 -5.06 -3.85
N VAL A 58 -7.94 -4.46 -4.24
CA VAL A 58 -8.78 -3.53 -3.48
C VAL A 58 -10.22 -4.03 -3.44
N LEU A 59 -10.83 -3.97 -2.26
CA LEU A 59 -12.26 -4.18 -2.04
C LEU A 59 -12.90 -2.89 -1.55
N LEU A 60 -14.07 -2.56 -2.06
CA LEU A 60 -14.92 -1.48 -1.57
C LEU A 60 -16.19 -2.08 -0.96
N PHE A 61 -16.56 -1.58 0.21
CA PHE A 61 -17.86 -1.84 0.83
C PHE A 61 -18.51 -0.48 1.08
N ARG A 62 -19.75 -0.30 0.62
CA ARG A 62 -20.52 0.93 0.82
C ARG A 62 -21.56 0.73 1.91
N ASP A 63 -21.66 1.69 2.83
CA ASP A 63 -22.68 1.72 3.88
C ASP A 63 -22.77 0.43 4.73
N ALA A 64 -21.68 -0.33 4.78
CA ALA A 64 -21.66 -1.67 5.35
C ALA A 64 -21.02 -1.71 6.74
N PHE A 65 -20.35 -0.65 7.16
CA PHE A 65 -19.61 -0.64 8.42
C PHE A 65 -20.45 -0.03 9.56
N ASP A 66 -20.64 -0.79 10.63
CA ASP A 66 -21.20 -0.28 11.88
C ASP A 66 -20.08 0.40 12.71
N PRO A 67 -20.08 1.74 12.84
CA PRO A 67 -19.07 2.46 13.61
C PRO A 67 -19.12 2.16 15.12
N THR A 68 -20.18 1.51 15.61
CA THR A 68 -20.33 1.09 17.00
C THR A 68 -19.77 -0.30 17.28
N SER A 69 -19.31 -1.02 16.25
CA SER A 69 -18.76 -2.37 16.41
C SER A 69 -17.55 -2.40 17.36
N GLU A 70 -17.62 -3.29 18.35
CA GLU A 70 -16.54 -3.48 19.34
C GLU A 70 -15.49 -4.52 18.91
N SER A 71 -15.73 -5.23 17.81
CA SER A 71 -14.88 -6.30 17.28
C SER A 71 -14.17 -5.82 16.02
N TYR A 72 -12.88 -5.51 16.13
CA TYR A 72 -12.05 -5.08 15.00
C TYR A 72 -10.79 -5.95 14.89
N GLY A 73 -10.78 -6.87 13.92
CA GLY A 73 -9.65 -7.78 13.68
C GLY A 73 -9.54 -8.96 14.66
N ARG A 74 -8.38 -9.63 14.68
CA ARG A 74 -8.16 -10.87 15.45
C ARG A 74 -7.76 -10.58 16.90
N GLY A 75 -8.73 -10.31 17.78
CA GLY A 75 -8.62 -10.39 19.24
C GLY A 75 -7.87 -9.24 19.97
N ASN A 76 -8.51 -8.70 21.01
CA ASN A 76 -8.20 -7.44 21.70
C ASN A 76 -6.92 -7.39 22.57
N ASN A 77 -5.97 -8.33 22.49
CA ASN A 77 -5.03 -8.56 23.60
C ASN A 77 -3.55 -8.21 23.37
N LYS A 78 -3.14 -7.46 22.32
CA LYS A 78 -1.69 -7.19 22.10
C LYS A 78 -1.29 -5.78 21.65
N THR A 79 -2.12 -4.75 21.82
CA THR A 79 -1.80 -3.39 21.33
C THR A 79 -1.18 -2.45 22.38
N GLU A 80 -0.80 -2.93 23.57
CA GLU A 80 -0.19 -2.08 24.61
C GLU A 80 1.35 -1.99 24.58
N LYS A 81 2.06 -2.69 23.69
CA LYS A 81 3.53 -2.84 23.78
C LYS A 81 4.41 -2.10 22.77
N THR A 82 3.92 -1.05 22.10
CA THR A 82 4.78 -0.25 21.19
C THR A 82 4.67 1.25 21.41
N LYS A 83 5.03 1.71 22.63
CA LYS A 83 5.38 3.12 22.93
C LYS A 83 6.62 3.66 22.18
N LYS A 84 7.12 2.94 21.16
CA LYS A 84 8.31 3.28 20.35
C LYS A 84 7.99 3.38 18.85
N SER A 85 6.72 3.57 18.47
CA SER A 85 6.37 3.88 17.09
C SER A 85 6.50 5.39 16.86
N ILE A 86 7.30 5.79 15.86
CA ILE A 86 7.55 7.18 15.46
C ILE A 86 6.26 7.91 15.05
N LEU A 87 5.19 7.17 14.74
CA LEU A 87 3.88 7.70 14.37
C LEU A 87 2.99 8.12 15.57
N HIS A 88 3.35 7.79 16.81
CA HIS A 88 2.51 8.04 17.98
C HIS A 88 2.18 9.54 18.24
N PRO A 89 2.99 10.54 17.85
CA PRO A 89 2.61 11.95 18.04
C PRO A 89 1.44 12.40 17.14
N ASP A 90 1.40 11.90 15.90
CA ASP A 90 0.48 12.38 14.87
C ASP A 90 -0.75 11.47 14.67
N LEU A 91 -0.68 10.20 15.08
CA LEU A 91 -1.83 9.29 15.04
C LEU A 91 -2.71 9.46 16.29
N LYS A 92 -3.97 9.84 16.08
CA LYS A 92 -4.95 9.95 17.16
C LYS A 92 -5.72 8.63 17.26
N THR A 93 -5.40 7.81 18.26
CA THR A 93 -6.14 6.56 18.50
C THR A 93 -7.51 6.84 19.09
N ILE A 94 -8.50 6.02 18.74
CA ILE A 94 -9.83 6.11 19.36
C ILE A 94 -9.77 5.52 20.76
N PRO A 95 -10.11 6.27 21.84
CA PRO A 95 -9.96 5.79 23.22
C PRO A 95 -10.66 4.45 23.52
N ARG A 96 -11.88 4.24 23.00
CA ARG A 96 -12.63 2.99 23.19
C ARG A 96 -12.10 1.83 22.34
N GLN A 97 -11.40 2.11 21.25
CA GLN A 97 -10.86 1.12 20.29
C GLN A 97 -9.42 1.49 19.90
N PRO A 98 -8.41 1.20 20.75
CA PRO A 98 -7.03 1.68 20.56
C PRO A 98 -6.34 1.20 19.27
N GLN A 99 -6.88 0.16 18.62
CA GLN A 99 -6.44 -0.33 17.32
C GLN A 99 -6.93 0.51 16.13
N VAL A 100 -7.92 1.39 16.35
CA VAL A 100 -8.45 2.31 15.34
C VAL A 100 -7.72 3.64 15.43
N GLN A 101 -7.18 4.08 14.30
CA GLN A 101 -6.48 5.34 14.17
C GLN A 101 -7.35 6.34 13.41
N LEU A 102 -7.58 7.51 13.98
CA LEU A 102 -8.11 8.67 13.28
C LEU A 102 -6.95 9.39 12.57
N ILE A 103 -7.05 9.49 11.25
CA ILE A 103 -5.97 10.01 10.39
C ILE A 103 -6.49 11.01 9.36
N ARG A 104 -5.55 11.65 8.63
CA ARG A 104 -5.70 12.61 7.52
C ARG A 104 -5.56 14.08 7.94
N TYR A 105 -6.48 14.98 7.60
CA TYR A 105 -6.18 16.43 7.58
C TYR A 105 -7.28 17.28 8.20
N GLY A 106 -6.86 18.27 8.98
CA GLY A 106 -7.72 19.28 9.60
C GLY A 106 -8.03 18.96 11.06
N THR A 107 -8.83 19.81 11.69
CA THR A 107 -9.24 19.61 13.09
C THR A 107 -10.61 18.95 13.16
N VAL A 108 -10.67 17.84 13.90
CA VAL A 108 -11.92 17.13 14.21
C VAL A 108 -12.26 17.39 15.68
N TYR A 109 -13.53 17.71 15.94
CA TYR A 109 -14.03 17.99 17.29
C TYR A 109 -15.07 16.94 17.70
N ASN A 110 -15.07 16.58 18.99
CA ASN A 110 -16.05 15.69 19.62
C ASN A 110 -16.27 14.34 18.90
N HIS A 111 -15.19 13.71 18.42
CA HIS A 111 -15.27 12.44 17.71
C HIS A 111 -14.82 11.27 18.57
N GLU A 112 -15.71 10.33 18.86
CA GLU A 112 -15.37 9.03 19.47
C GLU A 112 -14.61 9.15 20.81
N GLY A 113 -14.89 10.19 21.60
CA GLY A 113 -14.20 10.48 22.86
C GLY A 113 -12.99 11.42 22.75
N LEU A 114 -12.65 11.88 21.55
CA LEU A 114 -11.67 12.94 21.30
C LEU A 114 -12.38 14.29 21.23
N LEU A 115 -12.17 15.15 22.24
CA LEU A 115 -12.75 16.51 22.28
C LEU A 115 -12.22 17.38 21.13
N GLU A 116 -10.92 17.28 20.85
CA GLU A 116 -10.24 17.96 19.75
C GLU A 116 -9.08 17.10 19.25
N ALA A 117 -9.01 16.88 17.94
CA ALA A 117 -7.98 16.12 17.26
C ALA A 117 -7.51 16.87 16.02
N MET A 118 -6.33 17.50 16.11
CA MET A 118 -5.63 18.07 14.95
C MET A 118 -4.93 16.95 14.18
N LEU A 119 -5.38 16.70 12.95
CA LEU A 119 -4.87 15.66 12.06
C LEU A 119 -3.88 16.25 11.06
N LYS A 120 -2.79 15.52 10.82
CA LYS A 120 -1.78 15.84 9.79
C LYS A 120 -1.71 14.73 8.75
N HIS A 121 -1.37 15.09 7.51
CA HIS A 121 -1.13 14.11 6.44
C HIS A 121 -0.10 13.08 6.93
N PRO A 122 -0.48 11.80 7.00
CA PRO A 122 0.49 10.76 7.31
C PRO A 122 1.42 10.57 6.11
N SER A 123 2.73 10.74 6.30
CA SER A 123 3.74 10.22 5.38
C SER A 123 3.93 8.72 5.65
N HIS A 124 4.21 7.94 4.61
CA HIS A 124 4.32 6.48 4.71
C HIS A 124 5.52 6.06 5.58
N THR A 125 5.30 5.82 6.88
CA THR A 125 6.38 5.48 7.83
C THR A 125 6.19 4.17 8.63
N THR A 126 5.44 3.17 8.12
CA THR A 126 5.28 1.87 8.81
C THR A 126 5.53 0.67 7.91
N PHE A 127 6.48 -0.17 8.32
CA PHE A 127 7.04 -1.28 7.53
C PHE A 127 6.07 -2.46 7.40
N HIS A 128 6.23 -3.23 6.31
CA HIS A 128 5.40 -4.32 5.77
C HIS A 128 5.14 -5.54 6.65
N LYS A 129 4.98 -5.36 7.97
CA LYS A 129 4.34 -6.42 8.75
C LYS A 129 2.86 -6.53 8.43
N MET A 130 2.22 -5.50 7.85
CA MET A 130 0.77 -5.46 7.72
C MET A 130 0.34 -6.08 6.38
N GLN A 131 -0.49 -7.12 6.43
CA GLN A 131 -0.97 -7.81 5.23
C GLN A 131 -2.12 -7.05 4.56
N VAL A 132 -3.01 -6.50 5.38
CA VAL A 132 -4.24 -5.84 4.95
C VAL A 132 -4.36 -4.51 5.69
N THR A 133 -4.73 -3.47 4.96
CA THR A 133 -5.11 -2.18 5.52
C THR A 133 -6.56 -1.88 5.15
N THR A 134 -7.21 -1.19 6.07
CA THR A 134 -8.59 -0.75 5.95
C THR A 134 -8.64 0.76 6.13
N LEU A 135 -9.43 1.42 5.31
CA LEU A 135 -9.68 2.85 5.36
C LEU A 135 -11.17 3.09 5.27
N TYR A 136 -11.75 3.71 6.29
CA TYR A 136 -13.17 4.04 6.37
C TYR A 136 -13.37 5.55 6.34
N GLY A 137 -14.12 6.03 5.37
CA GLY A 137 -14.38 7.46 5.14
C GLY A 137 -15.37 8.02 6.15
N ILE A 138 -14.89 8.79 7.13
CA ILE A 138 -15.74 9.47 8.14
C ILE A 138 -16.21 10.82 7.62
N LYS A 139 -15.26 11.60 7.10
CA LYS A 139 -15.53 12.89 6.50
C LYS A 139 -14.72 13.01 5.23
N VAL A 140 -15.43 13.10 4.11
CA VAL A 140 -14.81 13.20 2.79
C VAL A 140 -15.05 14.60 2.23
N PRO A 141 -13.99 15.37 1.93
CA PRO A 141 -14.15 16.72 1.43
C PRO A 141 -14.67 16.70 0.00
N ASN A 142 -15.74 17.46 -0.25
CA ASN A 142 -16.24 17.72 -1.59
C ASN A 142 -15.64 19.01 -2.16
N GLY A 143 -15.37 19.02 -3.46
CA GLY A 143 -14.85 20.18 -4.17
C GLY A 143 -14.40 19.84 -5.57
N ASP A 144 -13.84 20.83 -6.26
CA ASP A 144 -13.29 20.66 -7.60
C ASP A 144 -12.18 19.60 -7.61
N GLN A 145 -12.07 18.89 -8.73
CA GLN A 145 -10.94 17.99 -8.98
C GLN A 145 -9.62 18.75 -8.94
N GLN A 146 -8.55 18.03 -8.61
CA GLN A 146 -7.20 18.55 -8.52
C GLN A 146 -6.30 17.87 -9.54
N ILE A 147 -5.19 18.52 -9.88
CA ILE A 147 -4.18 17.95 -10.78
C ILE A 147 -2.96 17.57 -9.95
N CYS A 148 -2.63 16.29 -9.96
CA CYS A 148 -1.35 15.77 -9.48
C CYS A 148 -0.32 15.95 -10.61
N ARG A 149 0.78 16.66 -10.32
CA ARG A 149 1.85 16.95 -11.30
C ARG A 149 3.06 16.08 -11.04
N TYR A 150 3.61 15.51 -12.10
CA TYR A 150 4.82 14.72 -12.07
C TYR A 150 6.00 15.65 -12.35
N ASP A 151 6.58 16.21 -11.29
CA ASP A 151 7.70 17.17 -11.37
C ASP A 151 9.05 16.50 -11.67
N GLU A 152 9.06 15.47 -12.53
CA GLU A 152 10.25 14.71 -12.94
C GLU A 152 10.68 15.00 -14.39
N GLY A 153 10.14 16.07 -14.99
CA GLY A 153 10.47 16.52 -16.33
C GLY A 153 9.73 15.82 -17.47
N THR A 154 8.86 14.85 -17.17
CA THR A 154 7.97 14.21 -18.16
C THR A 154 6.85 15.15 -18.63
N GLY A 155 6.43 16.08 -17.76
CA GLY A 155 5.24 16.91 -17.99
C GLY A 155 3.93 16.15 -17.79
N ASP A 156 3.99 14.96 -17.18
CA ASP A 156 2.82 14.15 -16.90
C ASP A 156 1.94 14.79 -15.82
N GLU A 157 0.63 14.70 -16.01
CA GLU A 157 -0.39 15.19 -15.09
C GLU A 157 -1.49 14.14 -14.90
N LEU A 158 -2.07 14.09 -13.70
CA LEU A 158 -3.18 13.21 -13.36
C LEU A 158 -4.29 13.99 -12.67
N GLU A 159 -5.46 14.08 -13.30
CA GLU A 159 -6.66 14.63 -12.67
C GLU A 159 -7.21 13.64 -11.62
N VAL A 160 -7.44 14.13 -10.41
CA VAL A 160 -7.83 13.34 -9.24
C VAL A 160 -8.93 14.02 -8.42
N PRO A 161 -9.83 13.27 -7.76
CA PRO A 161 -10.75 13.83 -6.78
C PRO A 161 -10.03 14.50 -5.62
N LEU A 162 -10.63 15.55 -5.05
CA LEU A 162 -10.07 16.31 -3.94
C LEU A 162 -9.70 15.38 -2.76
N GLY A 163 -8.41 15.33 -2.42
CA GLY A 163 -7.96 14.59 -1.25
C GLY A 163 -8.05 13.07 -1.38
N THR A 164 -8.08 12.54 -2.60
CA THR A 164 -8.21 11.09 -2.85
C THR A 164 -7.02 10.27 -2.31
N THR A 165 -7.22 8.95 -2.27
CA THR A 165 -6.15 7.98 -2.17
C THR A 165 -5.99 7.31 -3.52
N VAL A 166 -4.79 7.40 -4.08
CA VAL A 166 -4.42 6.74 -5.32
C VAL A 166 -3.84 5.36 -5.01
N PHE A 167 -4.10 4.41 -5.90
CA PHE A 167 -3.64 3.04 -5.81
C PHE A 167 -2.96 2.63 -7.12
N VAL A 168 -1.93 1.79 -7.01
CA VAL A 168 -1.22 1.22 -8.16
C VAL A 168 -1.08 -0.28 -7.96
N SER A 169 -1.49 -1.06 -8.96
CA SER A 169 -1.34 -2.52 -8.91
C SER A 169 0.11 -2.92 -9.13
N SER A 170 0.73 -3.49 -8.12
CA SER A 170 2.11 -3.95 -8.21
C SER A 170 2.28 -5.18 -9.11
N LYS A 171 1.19 -5.88 -9.44
CA LYS A 171 1.20 -6.92 -10.47
C LYS A 171 1.35 -6.31 -11.85
N VAL A 172 0.56 -5.28 -12.15
CA VAL A 172 0.63 -4.56 -13.42
C VAL A 172 2.04 -3.98 -13.61
N MET A 173 2.64 -3.46 -12.53
CA MET A 173 4.04 -3.02 -12.56
C MET A 173 4.99 -4.12 -13.04
N PHE A 174 4.90 -5.35 -12.50
CA PHE A 174 5.74 -6.46 -12.96
C PHE A 174 5.43 -6.89 -14.40
N ASP A 175 4.14 -7.03 -14.73
CA ASP A 175 3.71 -7.53 -16.04
C ASP A 175 4.17 -6.64 -17.18
N LEU A 176 4.23 -5.33 -16.95
CA LEU A 176 4.66 -4.33 -17.94
C LEU A 176 6.18 -4.19 -18.07
N LEU A 177 6.96 -4.78 -17.17
CA LEU A 177 8.41 -4.76 -17.30
C LEU A 177 8.85 -5.45 -18.61
N PRO A 178 9.80 -4.85 -19.34
CA PRO A 178 10.46 -5.52 -20.44
C PRO A 178 11.31 -6.71 -19.95
N PRO A 179 11.65 -7.68 -20.82
CA PRO A 179 12.30 -8.94 -20.41
C PRO A 179 13.56 -8.75 -19.56
N GLU A 180 14.42 -7.80 -19.90
CA GLU A 180 15.65 -7.48 -19.18
C GLU A 180 15.39 -6.98 -17.76
N LEU A 181 14.33 -6.21 -17.55
CA LEU A 181 13.92 -5.74 -16.23
C LEU A 181 13.16 -6.83 -15.45
N LYS A 182 12.49 -7.78 -16.13
CA LYS A 182 11.94 -8.96 -15.45
C LYS A 182 13.04 -9.88 -14.93
N SER A 183 14.11 -10.09 -15.70
CA SER A 183 15.30 -10.82 -15.24
C SER A 183 15.92 -10.15 -14.02
N LEU A 184 16.09 -8.82 -14.07
CA LEU A 184 16.60 -8.06 -12.94
C LEU A 184 15.67 -8.18 -11.72
N ALA A 185 14.36 -8.01 -11.92
CA ALA A 185 13.35 -8.05 -10.87
C ALA A 185 13.37 -9.36 -10.07
N VAL A 186 13.43 -10.51 -10.75
CA VAL A 186 13.37 -11.83 -10.07
C VAL A 186 14.65 -12.20 -9.32
N ARG A 187 15.78 -11.58 -9.67
CA ARG A 187 17.08 -11.77 -9.00
C ARG A 187 17.40 -10.71 -7.95
N SER A 188 16.56 -9.68 -7.84
CA SER A 188 16.81 -8.52 -6.98
C SER A 188 16.24 -8.70 -5.57
N LYS A 189 17.01 -8.26 -4.59
CA LYS A 189 16.64 -8.10 -3.19
C LYS A 189 16.93 -6.67 -2.78
N VAL A 190 16.07 -6.11 -1.95
CA VAL A 190 16.22 -4.78 -1.37
C VAL A 190 16.57 -4.92 0.11
N LYS A 191 17.51 -4.09 0.55
CA LYS A 191 17.95 -4.04 1.94
C LYS A 191 17.50 -2.74 2.59
N TYR A 192 16.96 -2.85 3.80
CA TYR A 192 16.49 -1.74 4.61
C TYR A 192 17.37 -1.55 5.83
N VAL A 193 17.76 -0.30 6.10
CA VAL A 193 18.51 0.10 7.29
C VAL A 193 17.79 1.28 7.93
N HIS A 194 17.21 1.07 9.12
CA HIS A 194 16.47 2.09 9.88
C HIS A 194 15.66 3.06 8.99
N PRO A 195 14.83 2.55 8.05
CA PRO A 195 14.37 3.31 6.90
C PRO A 195 13.72 4.65 7.29
N TYR A 196 12.97 4.70 8.40
CA TYR A 196 12.29 5.92 8.84
C TYR A 196 13.17 6.88 9.61
N VAL A 197 14.18 6.40 10.33
CA VAL A 197 15.13 7.30 11.00
C VAL A 197 16.02 7.92 9.94
N LEU A 198 16.49 7.09 9.00
CA LEU A 198 17.31 7.51 7.86
C LEU A 198 16.68 8.68 7.09
N ILE A 199 15.39 8.59 6.79
CA ILE A 199 14.70 9.53 5.91
C ILE A 199 13.82 10.54 6.64
N ALA A 200 13.78 10.52 7.97
CA ALA A 200 12.99 11.46 8.77
C ALA A 200 13.19 12.95 8.40
N PRO A 201 14.41 13.44 8.10
CA PRO A 201 14.62 14.83 7.71
C PRO A 201 14.38 15.12 6.22
N THR A 202 14.14 14.10 5.40
CA THR A 202 13.97 14.25 3.95
C THR A 202 12.54 14.61 3.56
N HIS A 203 12.40 15.28 2.43
CA HIS A 203 11.11 15.57 1.80
C HIS A 203 10.73 14.47 0.82
N ALA A 204 9.44 14.19 0.71
CA ALA A 204 8.94 13.31 -0.34
C ALA A 204 8.94 14.04 -1.69
N ILE A 205 9.24 13.33 -2.78
CA ILE A 205 9.07 13.87 -4.14
C ILE A 205 7.60 14.19 -4.42
N SER A 206 7.31 15.01 -5.43
CA SER A 206 5.92 15.41 -5.76
C SER A 206 4.96 14.24 -5.97
N ALA A 207 5.42 13.11 -6.52
CA ALA A 207 4.60 11.90 -6.69
C ALA A 207 4.33 11.13 -5.37
N GLY A 208 5.00 11.47 -4.27
CA GLY A 208 4.84 10.86 -2.94
C GLY A 208 5.37 9.42 -2.83
N LEU A 209 5.98 8.89 -3.88
CA LEU A 209 6.50 7.52 -3.98
C LEU A 209 8.01 7.46 -3.76
N SER A 210 8.65 8.55 -3.35
CA SER A 210 10.07 8.58 -3.05
C SER A 210 10.43 9.76 -2.17
N ILE A 211 11.71 9.88 -1.86
CA ILE A 211 12.30 11.04 -1.19
C ILE A 211 13.18 11.81 -2.16
N GLU A 212 13.29 13.12 -1.93
CA GLU A 212 14.17 14.01 -2.67
C GLU A 212 15.64 13.64 -2.40
N MET A 213 16.49 13.71 -3.44
CA MET A 213 17.94 13.47 -3.33
C MET A 213 18.66 14.75 -2.89
N GLU A 214 18.26 15.29 -1.74
CA GLU A 214 18.71 16.57 -1.18
C GLU A 214 19.87 16.44 -0.18
N GLY A 215 20.35 15.21 0.04
CA GLY A 215 21.45 14.92 0.97
C GLY A 215 21.10 15.17 2.43
N LEU A 216 19.80 15.13 2.77
CA LEU A 216 19.32 15.29 4.14
C LEU A 216 19.28 13.96 4.91
N GLU A 217 19.43 12.82 4.24
CA GLU A 217 19.43 11.49 4.88
C GLU A 217 20.44 11.43 6.03
N LEU A 218 20.02 10.84 7.16
CA LEU A 218 20.90 10.71 8.31
C LEU A 218 22.10 9.79 7.97
N PRO A 219 23.34 10.24 8.22
CA PRO A 219 24.51 9.38 8.08
C PRO A 219 24.38 8.10 8.91
N LEU A 220 24.88 6.98 8.38
CA LEU A 220 24.75 5.67 9.05
C LEU A 220 25.30 5.69 10.48
N ASP A 221 26.41 6.38 10.72
CA ASP A 221 27.04 6.52 12.04
C ASP A 221 26.21 7.33 13.06
N GLN A 222 25.19 8.06 12.61
CA GLN A 222 24.25 8.80 13.46
C GLN A 222 22.95 8.02 13.74
N LEU A 223 22.77 6.84 13.12
CA LEU A 223 21.59 6.02 13.37
C LEU A 223 21.66 5.37 14.77
N PRO A 224 20.52 5.17 15.45
CA PRO A 224 20.48 4.53 16.77
C PRO A 224 21.11 3.13 16.72
N PRO A 225 21.93 2.72 17.72
CA PRO A 225 22.68 1.46 17.68
C PRO A 225 21.85 0.27 17.22
N TRP A 226 22.40 -0.50 16.29
CA TRP A 226 21.72 -1.63 15.68
C TRP A 226 22.63 -2.84 15.54
N GLU A 227 22.01 -4.02 15.50
CA GLU A 227 22.69 -5.26 15.19
C GLU A 227 22.58 -5.51 13.69
N GLU A 228 23.66 -6.00 13.07
CA GLU A 228 23.69 -6.36 11.65
C GLU A 228 22.54 -7.33 11.29
N SER A 229 22.17 -8.22 12.22
CA SER A 229 21.05 -9.17 12.12
C SER A 229 19.66 -8.54 12.06
N ARG A 230 19.52 -7.25 12.38
CA ARG A 230 18.25 -6.50 12.26
C ARG A 230 18.09 -5.82 10.92
N ARG A 231 19.10 -5.87 10.05
CA ARG A 231 18.99 -5.46 8.65
C ARG A 231 18.04 -6.43 7.95
N ARG A 232 16.96 -5.90 7.40
CA ARG A 232 15.96 -6.69 6.68
C ARG A 232 16.33 -6.64 5.20
N THR A 233 16.76 -7.78 4.66
CA THR A 233 16.88 -7.99 3.22
C THR A 233 15.64 -8.76 2.77
N LEU A 234 14.87 -8.16 1.88
CA LEU A 234 13.64 -8.75 1.33
C LEU A 234 13.76 -8.87 -0.19
N PRO A 235 13.07 -9.83 -0.82
CA PRO A 235 12.94 -9.85 -2.27
C PRO A 235 12.36 -8.51 -2.77
N LEU A 236 12.80 -8.03 -3.93
CA LEU A 236 12.25 -6.81 -4.53
C LEU A 236 10.80 -7.02 -5.00
N PHE A 237 10.51 -8.23 -5.49
CA PHE A 237 9.19 -8.67 -5.92
C PHE A 237 8.71 -9.86 -5.09
N TRP A 238 7.46 -9.82 -4.65
CA TRP A 238 6.87 -10.86 -3.80
C TRP A 238 5.88 -11.71 -4.59
N ARG A 239 5.86 -13.01 -4.28
CA ARG A 239 4.96 -13.96 -4.91
C ARG A 239 3.63 -13.99 -4.18
N ASN A 240 2.55 -13.81 -4.93
CA ASN A 240 1.20 -14.01 -4.44
C ASN A 240 0.98 -15.52 -4.18
N PRO A 241 0.63 -15.92 -2.93
CA PRO A 241 0.50 -17.33 -2.58
C PRO A 241 -0.73 -18.01 -3.22
N VAL A 242 -1.72 -17.24 -3.66
CA VAL A 242 -2.95 -17.76 -4.29
C VAL A 242 -2.79 -17.85 -5.81
N THR A 243 -2.30 -16.79 -6.44
CA THR A 243 -2.24 -16.71 -7.92
C THR A 243 -0.88 -17.08 -8.50
N GLY A 244 0.18 -17.10 -7.69
CA GLY A 244 1.56 -17.25 -8.15
C GLY A 244 2.12 -16.04 -8.91
N SER A 245 1.35 -14.95 -9.05
CA SER A 245 1.83 -13.73 -9.71
C SER A 245 2.90 -13.02 -8.88
N LEU A 246 3.81 -12.31 -9.54
CA LEU A 246 4.83 -11.49 -8.89
C LEU A 246 4.36 -10.04 -8.77
N HIS A 247 4.64 -9.42 -7.64
CA HIS A 247 4.21 -8.07 -7.28
C HIS A 247 5.40 -7.24 -6.79
N PHE A 248 5.57 -6.03 -7.30
CA PHE A 248 6.53 -5.06 -6.77
C PHE A 248 6.15 -4.63 -5.35
N GLU A 249 7.04 -4.79 -4.37
CA GLU A 249 6.68 -4.50 -2.97
C GLU A 249 7.83 -3.90 -2.17
N ALA A 250 8.84 -3.39 -2.84
CA ALA A 250 9.84 -2.59 -2.17
C ALA A 250 9.27 -1.22 -1.87
N HIS A 251 9.21 -0.83 -0.60
CA HIS A 251 9.00 0.57 -0.24
C HIS A 251 10.18 1.38 -0.75
N PRO A 252 10.00 2.24 -1.76
CA PRO A 252 11.09 3.01 -2.34
C PRO A 252 11.72 3.90 -1.28
N CYS A 253 10.94 4.71 -0.55
CA CYS A 253 11.50 5.70 0.39
C CYS A 253 12.48 5.12 1.41
N GLY A 254 12.34 3.85 1.84
CA GLY A 254 13.22 3.25 2.85
C GLY A 254 14.38 2.41 2.31
N ALA A 255 14.45 2.18 1.00
CA ALA A 255 15.46 1.27 0.43
C ALA A 255 16.85 1.89 0.52
N ALA A 256 17.80 1.13 1.08
CA ALA A 256 19.18 1.55 1.30
C ALA A 256 20.16 0.91 0.30
N GLU A 257 19.98 -0.38 0.00
CA GLU A 257 20.85 -1.11 -0.93
C GLU A 257 20.02 -2.05 -1.81
N LEU A 258 20.48 -2.27 -3.04
CA LEU A 258 19.94 -3.27 -3.96
C LEU A 258 21.00 -4.35 -4.18
N LEU A 259 20.59 -5.61 -4.02
CA LEU A 259 21.42 -6.78 -4.20
C LEU A 259 20.82 -7.59 -5.35
N VAL A 260 21.63 -7.90 -6.36
CA VAL A 260 21.20 -8.68 -7.53
C VAL A 260 22.03 -9.95 -7.57
N ASP A 261 21.38 -11.09 -7.47
CA ASP A 261 22.05 -12.39 -7.60
C ASP A 261 22.50 -12.62 -9.06
N PRO A 262 23.63 -13.30 -9.31
CA PRO A 262 24.07 -13.65 -10.67
C PRO A 262 23.08 -14.58 -11.38
N LEU A 263 23.17 -14.63 -12.71
CA LEU A 263 22.53 -15.66 -13.51
C LEU A 263 23.12 -17.04 -13.16
N SER A 264 22.34 -18.09 -13.41
CA SER A 264 22.83 -19.46 -13.27
C SER A 264 23.86 -19.78 -14.35
N GLU A 265 24.85 -20.62 -14.04
CA GLU A 265 25.86 -21.05 -15.02
C GLU A 265 25.21 -21.65 -16.28
N GLY A 266 25.66 -21.21 -17.46
CA GLY A 266 25.16 -21.67 -18.75
C GLY A 266 23.92 -20.93 -19.28
N THR A 267 23.46 -19.89 -18.59
CA THR A 267 22.39 -18.99 -19.08
C THR A 267 22.96 -17.99 -20.09
N ASN A 268 22.17 -17.53 -21.06
CA ASN A 268 22.64 -16.50 -22.00
C ASN A 268 22.72 -15.14 -21.29
N HIS A 269 23.86 -14.47 -21.38
CA HIS A 269 24.11 -13.16 -20.75
C HIS A 269 23.76 -11.97 -21.67
N GLU A 270 23.46 -12.21 -22.94
CA GLU A 270 23.22 -11.15 -23.93
C GLU A 270 21.96 -10.33 -23.58
N GLY A 271 22.12 -9.00 -23.46
CA GLY A 271 21.03 -8.07 -23.16
C GLY A 271 20.53 -8.09 -21.70
N VAL A 272 21.15 -8.87 -20.82
CA VAL A 272 20.75 -8.96 -19.40
C VAL A 272 21.50 -7.93 -18.56
N LEU A 273 20.77 -7.21 -17.69
CA LEU A 273 21.36 -6.29 -16.74
C LEU A 273 22.02 -7.04 -15.58
N TYR A 274 23.27 -6.72 -15.27
CA TYR A 274 24.06 -7.30 -14.17
C TYR A 274 24.06 -8.85 -14.20
N PRO A 275 24.55 -9.50 -15.27
CA PRO A 275 24.51 -10.96 -15.40
C PRO A 275 25.34 -11.65 -14.32
N ASP A 276 26.45 -11.05 -13.90
CA ASP A 276 27.32 -11.57 -12.83
C ASP A 276 26.87 -11.15 -11.42
N GLY A 277 25.69 -10.54 -11.31
CA GLY A 277 25.18 -9.93 -10.09
C GLY A 277 25.81 -8.57 -9.79
N VAL A 278 25.22 -7.85 -8.85
CA VAL A 278 25.72 -6.54 -8.41
C VAL A 278 25.22 -6.20 -7.01
N HIS A 279 26.03 -5.45 -6.28
CA HIS A 279 25.62 -4.79 -5.04
C HIS A 279 25.63 -3.28 -5.28
N ILE A 280 24.46 -2.67 -5.29
CA ILE A 280 24.27 -1.24 -5.50
C ILE A 280 23.96 -0.58 -4.15
N THR A 281 24.80 0.35 -3.73
CA THR A 281 24.64 1.14 -2.50
C THR A 281 24.23 2.59 -2.78
N ASP A 282 24.29 3.02 -4.04
CA ASP A 282 23.83 4.33 -4.49
C ASP A 282 22.60 4.14 -5.39
N LEU A 283 21.42 4.21 -4.76
CA LEU A 283 20.15 4.00 -5.46
C LEU A 283 19.74 5.31 -6.13
N GLY A 284 19.96 5.40 -7.44
CA GLY A 284 19.56 6.54 -8.28
C GLY A 284 18.04 6.72 -8.40
N THR A 285 17.58 7.36 -9.49
CA THR A 285 16.16 7.65 -9.71
C THR A 285 15.31 6.38 -9.73
N ARG A 286 14.16 6.47 -9.05
CA ARG A 286 13.29 5.36 -8.66
C ARG A 286 12.08 5.30 -9.59
N PRO A 287 11.34 4.17 -9.66
CA PRO A 287 10.36 3.93 -10.72
C PRO A 287 9.31 5.03 -10.77
N ALA A 288 9.24 5.69 -11.94
CA ALA A 288 8.11 6.54 -12.33
C ALA A 288 6.91 5.66 -12.62
N ILE A 289 5.72 6.11 -12.22
CA ILE A 289 4.47 5.40 -12.48
C ILE A 289 3.64 6.27 -13.40
N ALA A 290 3.47 5.82 -14.65
CA ALA A 290 2.68 6.53 -15.64
C ALA A 290 1.27 6.84 -15.09
N PRO A 291 0.75 8.08 -15.28
CA PRO A 291 -0.58 8.48 -14.79
C PRO A 291 -1.70 7.48 -15.13
N SER A 292 -1.66 6.91 -16.34
CA SER A 292 -2.66 5.97 -16.84
C SER A 292 -2.71 4.64 -16.08
N LEU A 293 -1.71 4.33 -15.25
CA LEU A 293 -1.66 3.12 -14.43
C LEU A 293 -2.09 3.37 -12.97
N VAL A 294 -2.50 4.59 -12.65
CA VAL A 294 -2.91 5.01 -11.31
C VAL A 294 -4.43 4.99 -11.20
N TYR A 295 -4.95 4.35 -10.17
CA TYR A 295 -6.37 4.37 -9.82
C TYR A 295 -6.63 5.38 -8.69
N PRO A 296 -7.12 6.60 -8.99
CA PRO A 296 -7.63 7.51 -7.97
C PRO A 296 -9.02 7.06 -7.50
N HIS A 297 -9.15 6.71 -6.22
CA HIS A 297 -10.45 6.32 -5.68
C HIS A 297 -11.31 7.54 -5.33
N ASP A 298 -12.43 7.71 -6.02
CA ASP A 298 -13.41 8.74 -5.68
C ASP A 298 -14.23 8.32 -4.44
N TRP A 299 -13.87 8.87 -3.30
CA TRP A 299 -14.39 8.49 -1.99
C TRP A 299 -15.79 9.08 -1.76
N ASN A 300 -16.66 8.29 -1.12
CA ASN A 300 -17.87 8.76 -0.47
C ASN A 300 -17.73 8.60 1.04
N GLU A 301 -18.49 9.39 1.80
CA GLU A 301 -18.66 9.09 3.22
C GLU A 301 -19.25 7.68 3.36
N HIS A 302 -18.79 6.95 4.36
CA HIS A 302 -19.15 5.55 4.63
C HIS A 302 -18.61 4.51 3.63
N ASP A 303 -17.74 4.90 2.69
CA ASP A 303 -16.93 3.94 1.95
C ASP A 303 -15.90 3.29 2.90
N LEU A 304 -15.90 1.96 2.95
CA LEU A 304 -14.85 1.14 3.58
C LEU A 304 -14.03 0.48 2.46
N VAL A 305 -12.78 0.88 2.34
CA VAL A 305 -11.82 0.25 1.43
C VAL A 305 -10.90 -0.69 2.20
N VAL A 306 -10.80 -1.92 1.71
CA VAL A 306 -9.90 -2.96 2.23
C VAL A 306 -8.92 -3.31 1.13
N PHE A 307 -7.62 -3.22 1.38
CA PHE A 307 -6.60 -3.51 0.37
C PHE A 307 -5.45 -4.33 0.92
N HIS A 308 -4.88 -5.16 0.05
CA HIS A 308 -3.76 -6.02 0.38
C HIS A 308 -2.44 -5.25 0.21
N ASN A 309 -1.81 -4.84 1.31
CA ASN A 309 -0.59 -4.01 1.28
C ASN A 309 0.51 -4.65 0.41
N ARG A 310 0.70 -5.97 0.51
CA ARG A 310 1.75 -6.70 -0.22
C ARG A 310 1.64 -6.74 -1.76
N ARG A 311 0.65 -6.06 -2.33
CA ARG A 311 0.26 -6.21 -3.74
C ARG A 311 0.04 -4.88 -4.44
N ILE A 312 0.09 -3.77 -3.69
CA ILE A 312 -0.20 -2.45 -4.22
C ILE A 312 0.69 -1.38 -3.59
N LEU A 313 0.99 -0.36 -4.38
CA LEU A 313 1.41 0.93 -3.85
C LEU A 313 0.20 1.83 -3.69
N HIS A 314 0.25 2.73 -2.71
CA HIS A 314 -0.79 3.73 -2.52
C HIS A 314 -0.18 5.03 -2.01
N SER A 315 -0.86 6.13 -2.27
CA SER A 315 -0.48 7.46 -1.76
C SER A 315 -1.74 8.30 -1.53
N VAL A 316 -1.67 9.22 -0.57
CA VAL A 316 -2.69 10.28 -0.48
C VAL A 316 -2.23 11.45 -1.33
N VAL A 317 -3.09 11.89 -2.22
CA VAL A 317 -2.84 13.07 -3.05
C VAL A 317 -3.85 14.16 -2.74
N GLY A 318 -3.51 15.37 -3.16
CA GLY A 318 -4.36 16.54 -3.03
C GLY A 318 -3.95 17.48 -1.90
N ALA A 319 -4.32 18.75 -2.08
CA ALA A 319 -4.02 19.84 -1.17
C ALA A 319 -5.31 20.43 -0.62
N PHE A 320 -5.39 20.63 0.69
CA PHE A 320 -6.59 21.13 1.34
C PHE A 320 -6.49 22.61 1.69
N LYS A 321 -7.59 23.32 1.51
CA LYS A 321 -7.78 24.66 2.09
C LYS A 321 -7.95 24.53 3.61
N PRO A 322 -7.64 25.59 4.40
CA PRO A 322 -7.70 25.52 5.87
C PRO A 322 -9.06 25.08 6.46
N HIS A 323 -10.17 25.32 5.74
CA HIS A 323 -11.52 24.93 6.17
C HIS A 323 -11.94 23.53 5.71
N GLN A 324 -11.18 22.90 4.81
CA GLN A 324 -11.49 21.55 4.33
C GLN A 324 -10.97 20.54 5.34
N VAL A 325 -11.82 19.59 5.70
CA VAL A 325 -11.51 18.54 6.66
C VAL A 325 -11.67 17.20 5.98
N ARG A 326 -10.66 16.35 6.13
CA ARG A 326 -10.69 14.95 5.69
C ARG A 326 -10.39 14.09 6.90
N ALA A 327 -11.28 13.16 7.22
CA ALA A 327 -11.15 12.31 8.40
C ALA A 327 -11.47 10.85 8.06
N PHE A 328 -10.58 9.95 8.44
CA PHE A 328 -10.69 8.52 8.16
C PHE A 328 -10.37 7.71 9.40
N HIS A 329 -11.09 6.60 9.58
CA HIS A 329 -10.63 5.53 10.46
C HIS A 329 -9.72 4.59 9.66
N GLN A 330 -8.53 4.32 10.19
CA GLN A 330 -7.59 3.35 9.65
C GLN A 330 -7.33 2.25 10.64
N CYS A 331 -7.33 1.02 10.14
CA CYS A 331 -6.78 -0.12 10.84
C CYS A 331 -5.89 -0.94 9.93
N ASN A 332 -4.86 -1.50 10.55
CA ASN A 332 -3.88 -2.33 9.87
C ASN A 332 -3.93 -3.72 10.52
N LEU A 333 -4.00 -4.78 9.72
CA LEU A 333 -3.89 -6.15 10.17
C LEU A 333 -2.47 -6.70 9.94
N ALA A 334 -1.81 -7.10 11.02
CA ALA A 334 -0.46 -7.65 10.95
C ALA A 334 -0.48 -9.07 10.39
N ALA A 335 0.43 -9.35 9.46
CA ALA A 335 0.79 -10.68 9.02
C ALA A 335 1.53 -11.44 10.13
N SER A 336 1.34 -12.75 10.15
CA SER A 336 2.09 -13.69 11.00
C SER A 336 3.35 -14.23 10.33
N ASP A 337 3.46 -14.06 9.03
CA ASP A 337 4.46 -14.62 8.13
C ASP A 337 5.27 -13.50 7.43
N ASP A 338 6.48 -13.83 6.99
CA ASP A 338 7.26 -12.98 6.09
C ASP A 338 6.87 -13.28 4.62
N PRO A 339 6.96 -12.30 3.72
CA PRO A 339 6.59 -12.51 2.32
C PRO A 339 7.53 -13.47 1.59
N ALA A 340 6.96 -14.28 0.70
CA ALA A 340 7.73 -15.13 -0.21
C ALA A 340 8.18 -14.34 -1.44
N GLY A 341 9.43 -14.54 -1.86
CA GLY A 341 9.97 -14.00 -3.11
C GLY A 341 9.67 -14.87 -4.33
N PRO A 342 10.32 -14.58 -5.47
CA PRO A 342 10.30 -15.43 -6.65
C PRO A 342 10.88 -16.81 -6.34
N THR A 343 10.28 -17.84 -6.94
CA THR A 343 10.72 -19.23 -6.84
C THR A 343 11.85 -19.55 -7.82
N PRO A 344 12.59 -20.67 -7.66
CA PRO A 344 13.55 -21.11 -8.67
C PRO A 344 12.92 -21.25 -10.07
N GLU A 345 11.66 -21.65 -10.16
CA GLU A 345 10.90 -21.73 -11.42
C GLU A 345 10.63 -20.35 -12.02
N ASP A 346 10.34 -19.33 -11.19
CA ASP A 346 10.20 -17.96 -11.66
C ASP A 346 11.53 -17.41 -12.17
N VAL A 347 12.62 -17.67 -11.44
CA VAL A 347 13.97 -17.27 -11.86
C VAL A 347 14.28 -17.92 -13.20
N LYS A 348 14.11 -19.23 -13.36
CA LYS A 348 14.33 -19.92 -14.64
C LYS A 348 13.46 -19.39 -15.79
N LYS A 349 12.27 -18.87 -15.48
CA LYS A 349 11.34 -18.34 -16.49
C LYS A 349 11.75 -16.95 -16.97
N TYR A 350 12.26 -16.10 -16.09
CA TYR A 350 12.44 -14.68 -16.36
C TYR A 350 13.91 -14.22 -16.39
N ALA A 351 14.84 -15.01 -15.84
CA ALA A 351 16.28 -14.79 -15.86
C ALA A 351 16.95 -15.89 -16.67
#